data_AF-M4PVQ5-F1
#
_entry.id   AF-M4PVQ5-F1
#
_cell.length_a   1.000
_cell.length_b   1.000
_cell.length_c   1.000
_cell.angle_alpha   90.00
_cell.angle_beta   90.00
_cell.angle_gamma   90.00
#
_symmetry.space_group_name_H-M   'P 1'
#
loop_
_entity.id
_entity.type
_entity.pdbx_description
1 polymer ?
#
loop_
_entity_poly.entity_id
_entity_poly.type
_entity_poly.pdbx_seq_one_letter_code
_entity_poly.pdbx_strand_id
1 'polypeptide(L)'
;MDRARRLANKSILKRLISQSKQHPSSPVLFSSSRYVSSSSSHVWINRNGRSERNLNGFWSQSRFISIEALKPSDTFARRHNSATAEEQTKMAEFVGFSSLDSLIDATVPKSIRIGKMKLPQFDQGLTESQMIDHMQTLAAKNRVFKSFIGMGYYNTFVPSVILRNIMENPGWYTQYTPYQAEIAQGRLES
;
A
#
# COMPACT_ATOMS: atom_id res chain seq x y z
N MET A 1 -45.59 -2.86 10.88
CA MET A 1 -44.19 -2.41 10.67
C MET A 1 -43.39 -2.37 11.99
N ASP A 2 -43.88 -1.75 13.07
CA ASP A 2 -43.09 -1.59 14.32
C ASP A 2 -42.85 -2.87 15.14
N ARG A 3 -43.68 -3.90 14.95
CA ARG A 3 -43.50 -5.20 15.61
C ARG A 3 -42.26 -5.93 15.06
N ALA A 4 -42.02 -5.86 13.76
CA ALA A 4 -40.86 -6.48 13.11
C ALA A 4 -39.55 -5.77 13.51
N ARG A 5 -39.56 -4.42 13.56
CA ARG A 5 -38.41 -3.63 14.05
C ARG A 5 -38.03 -3.95 15.49
N ARG A 6 -39.03 -4.10 16.39
CA ARG A 6 -38.78 -4.47 17.80
C ARG A 6 -38.19 -5.87 17.96
N LEU A 7 -38.61 -6.83 17.13
CA LEU A 7 -38.07 -8.19 17.16
C LEU A 7 -36.63 -8.26 16.65
N ALA A 8 -36.30 -7.51 15.59
CA ALA A 8 -34.94 -7.42 15.06
C ALA A 8 -33.95 -6.78 16.07
N ASN A 9 -34.38 -5.76 16.82
CA ASN A 9 -33.52 -5.15 17.83
C ASN A 9 -33.27 -6.08 19.04
N LYS A 10 -34.26 -6.89 19.43
CA LYS A 10 -34.13 -7.81 20.57
C LYS A 10 -33.16 -8.98 20.29
N SER A 11 -33.11 -9.47 19.05
CA SER A 11 -32.18 -10.53 18.65
C SER A 11 -30.75 -10.02 18.53
N ILE A 12 -30.55 -8.79 18.05
CA ILE A 12 -29.24 -8.13 17.99
C ILE A 12 -28.67 -7.91 19.40
N LEU A 13 -29.49 -7.41 20.32
CA LEU A 13 -29.07 -7.13 21.70
C LEU A 13 -28.67 -8.41 22.46
N LYS A 14 -29.42 -9.51 22.28
CA LYS A 14 -29.05 -10.81 22.86
C LYS A 14 -27.72 -11.34 22.32
N ARG A 15 -27.43 -11.12 21.04
CA ARG A 15 -26.17 -11.56 20.41
C ARG A 15 -24.96 -10.78 20.91
N LEU A 16 -25.10 -9.47 21.11
CA LEU A 16 -24.03 -8.64 21.68
C LEU A 16 -23.70 -9.06 23.12
N ILE A 17 -24.73 -9.35 23.93
CA ILE A 17 -24.56 -9.82 25.31
C ILE A 17 -23.93 -11.23 25.38
N SER A 18 -24.20 -12.10 24.40
CA SER A 18 -23.54 -13.42 24.34
C SER A 18 -22.06 -13.33 23.96
N GLN A 19 -21.68 -12.37 23.10
CA GLN A 19 -20.29 -12.19 22.67
C GLN A 19 -19.41 -11.60 23.78
N SER A 20 -19.96 -10.78 24.68
CA SER A 20 -19.20 -10.23 25.80
C SER A 20 -18.90 -11.24 26.92
N LYS A 21 -19.48 -12.45 26.88
CA LYS A 21 -19.30 -13.50 27.92
C LYS A 21 -18.27 -14.57 27.55
N GLN A 22 -17.75 -14.59 26.32
CA GLN A 22 -16.79 -15.61 25.88
C GLN A 22 -15.37 -15.05 25.84
N HIS A 23 -14.67 -15.14 26.96
CA HIS A 23 -13.21 -15.27 26.99
C HIS A 23 -12.87 -16.62 27.64
N PRO A 24 -12.05 -17.44 26.96
CA PRO A 24 -10.92 -18.03 27.64
C PRO A 24 -9.62 -17.86 26.87
N SER A 25 -8.58 -17.59 27.65
CA SER A 25 -7.15 -17.58 27.35
C SER A 25 -6.61 -18.90 26.81
N SER A 26 -5.76 -18.87 25.77
CA SER A 26 -4.66 -19.83 25.51
C SER A 26 -3.68 -19.25 24.46
N PRO A 27 -2.35 -19.26 24.68
CA PRO A 27 -1.38 -18.77 23.71
C PRO A 27 -1.00 -19.88 22.71
N VAL A 28 -0.87 -19.51 21.44
CA VAL A 28 -0.35 -20.39 20.38
C VAL A 28 1.18 -20.26 20.34
N LEU A 29 1.90 -21.35 20.56
CA LEU A 29 3.35 -21.41 20.40
C LEU A 29 3.69 -21.55 18.92
N PHE A 30 4.28 -20.50 18.32
CA PHE A 30 4.82 -20.54 16.97
C PHE A 30 6.30 -20.98 17.04
N SER A 31 6.61 -22.16 16.50
CA SER A 31 7.99 -22.63 16.34
C SER A 31 8.54 -22.11 15.00
N SER A 32 9.45 -21.14 15.05
CA SER A 32 10.08 -20.60 13.84
C SER A 32 11.27 -21.49 13.45
N SER A 33 11.11 -22.26 12.38
CA SER A 33 12.21 -22.97 11.72
C SER A 33 13.20 -21.95 11.14
N ARG A 34 14.40 -21.87 11.73
CA ARG A 34 15.52 -21.07 11.22
C ARG A 34 16.28 -21.91 10.18
N TYR A 35 15.92 -21.78 8.91
CA TYR A 35 16.85 -22.05 7.81
C TYR A 35 17.56 -20.74 7.48
N VAL A 36 18.76 -20.57 8.02
CA VAL A 36 19.69 -19.53 7.57
C VAL A 36 20.56 -20.14 6.49
N SER A 37 20.23 -19.88 5.24
CA SER A 37 21.12 -20.12 4.10
C SER A 37 22.18 -19.01 4.08
N SER A 38 23.41 -19.31 4.51
CA SER A 38 24.54 -18.41 4.30
C SER A 38 25.08 -18.60 2.88
N SER A 39 24.92 -17.58 2.03
CA SER A 39 25.73 -17.46 0.82
C SER A 39 27.16 -17.11 1.24
N SER A 40 28.03 -18.10 1.34
CA SER A 40 29.44 -17.90 1.61
C SER A 40 30.17 -17.49 0.33
N SER A 41 30.72 -16.28 0.30
CA SER A 41 31.60 -15.80 -0.76
C SER A 41 32.92 -16.58 -0.73
N HIS A 42 33.19 -17.35 -1.78
CA HIS A 42 34.48 -18.03 -1.95
C HIS A 42 35.60 -16.99 -2.13
N VAL A 43 36.61 -17.03 -1.25
CA VAL A 43 37.86 -16.26 -1.41
C VAL A 43 38.99 -17.26 -1.67
N TRP A 44 39.58 -17.18 -2.86
CA TRP A 44 40.81 -17.88 -3.24
C TRP A 44 42.00 -17.25 -2.53
N ILE A 45 42.78 -18.04 -1.79
CA ILE A 45 44.05 -17.60 -1.19
C ILE A 45 45.19 -18.26 -1.95
N ASN A 46 45.94 -17.45 -2.72
CA ASN A 46 47.20 -17.85 -3.32
C ASN A 46 48.27 -17.94 -2.22
N ARG A 47 48.96 -19.08 -2.13
CA ARG A 47 49.88 -19.43 -1.05
C ARG A 47 51.31 -19.26 -1.56
N ASN A 48 52.05 -18.26 -1.08
CA ASN A 48 53.50 -18.33 -0.86
C ASN A 48 54.04 -17.10 -0.12
N GLY A 49 54.71 -17.34 1.02
CA GLY A 49 55.41 -16.33 1.81
C GLY A 49 55.18 -16.50 3.31
N ARG A 50 56.08 -17.24 3.98
CA ARG A 50 56.09 -17.45 5.43
C ARG A 50 56.49 -16.16 6.17
N SER A 51 55.69 -15.74 7.14
CA SER A 51 56.11 -14.95 8.31
C SER A 51 55.03 -15.04 9.39
N GLU A 52 55.45 -15.43 10.59
CA GLU A 52 54.67 -15.66 11.80
C GLU A 52 53.79 -14.46 12.18
N ARG A 53 52.48 -14.68 12.44
CA ARG A 53 51.67 -13.78 13.27
C ARG A 53 50.60 -14.54 14.06
N ASN A 54 50.67 -14.33 15.38
CA ASN A 54 49.64 -14.46 16.41
C ASN A 54 48.27 -15.03 15.98
N LEU A 55 48.00 -16.24 16.46
CA LEU A 55 46.66 -16.82 16.59
C LEU A 55 45.98 -16.17 17.81
N ASN A 56 45.30 -15.05 17.62
CA ASN A 56 44.20 -14.60 18.49
C ASN A 56 43.44 -13.46 17.80
N GLY A 57 42.42 -13.86 17.04
CA GLY A 57 41.52 -12.94 16.37
C GLY A 57 40.36 -13.72 15.82
N PHE A 58 39.45 -14.16 16.69
CA PHE A 58 38.10 -14.47 16.26
C PHE A 58 37.48 -13.13 15.86
N TRP A 59 37.63 -12.76 14.59
CA TRP A 59 36.95 -11.61 14.02
C TRP A 59 35.47 -11.98 13.94
N SER A 60 34.75 -11.74 15.03
CA SER A 60 33.30 -11.59 14.98
C SER A 60 33.03 -10.37 14.10
N GLN A 61 32.88 -10.58 12.80
CA GLN A 61 32.38 -9.56 11.89
C GLN A 61 30.93 -9.26 12.27
N SER A 62 30.77 -8.34 13.23
CA SER A 62 29.50 -7.70 13.50
C SER A 62 29.13 -6.91 12.26
N ARG A 63 28.16 -7.41 11.48
CA ARG A 63 27.59 -6.64 10.38
C ARG A 63 26.68 -5.59 10.98
N PHE A 64 27.09 -4.34 10.88
CA PHE A 64 26.23 -3.21 11.21
C PHE A 64 25.20 -3.03 10.10
N ILE A 65 23.92 -3.25 10.42
CA ILE A 65 22.80 -2.93 9.54
C ILE A 65 22.33 -1.52 9.90
N SER A 66 22.27 -0.64 8.90
CA SER A 66 21.75 0.71 9.10
C SER A 66 20.23 0.66 9.33
N ILE A 67 19.70 1.47 10.26
CA ILE A 67 18.26 1.58 10.50
C ILE A 67 17.51 1.99 9.22
N GLU A 68 18.15 2.80 8.37
CA GLU A 68 17.60 3.19 7.06
C GLU A 68 17.33 1.99 6.15
N ALA A 69 18.19 0.97 6.20
CA ALA A 69 18.03 -0.24 5.40
C ALA A 69 16.85 -1.12 5.86
N LEU A 70 16.31 -0.86 7.05
CA LEU A 70 15.12 -1.54 7.59
C LEU A 70 13.82 -0.80 7.27
N LYS A 71 13.88 0.40 6.67
CA LYS A 71 12.67 1.12 6.26
C LYS A 71 11.98 0.40 5.10
N PRO A 72 10.63 0.43 5.04
CA PRO A 72 9.90 -0.14 3.92
C PRO A 72 10.28 0.51 2.59
N SER A 73 10.56 -0.30 1.57
CA SER A 73 10.93 0.17 0.22
C SER A 73 9.72 0.35 -0.71
N ASP A 74 8.53 -0.08 -0.29
CA ASP A 74 7.28 -0.08 -1.05
C ASP A 74 6.47 1.23 -0.87
N THR A 75 7.16 2.38 -0.94
CA THR A 75 6.51 3.69 -0.88
C THR A 75 5.73 3.99 -2.16
N PHE A 76 4.47 4.43 -2.01
CA PHE A 76 3.58 4.70 -3.15
C PHE A 76 4.01 5.94 -3.96
N ALA A 77 4.42 7.02 -3.30
CA ALA A 77 4.77 8.28 -3.95
C ALA A 77 5.86 8.11 -5.01
N ARG A 78 6.82 7.19 -4.79
CA ARG A 78 7.88 6.86 -5.75
C ARG A 78 7.37 6.16 -7.02
N ARG A 79 6.28 5.39 -6.92
CA ARG A 79 5.66 4.70 -8.08
C ARG A 79 4.63 5.57 -8.79
N HIS A 80 3.98 6.46 -8.04
CA HIS A 80 2.97 7.38 -8.55
C HIS A 80 3.58 8.60 -9.24
N ASN A 81 4.58 9.23 -8.62
CA ASN A 81 5.29 10.36 -9.20
C ASN A 81 6.46 9.83 -10.04
N SER A 82 6.44 10.07 -11.35
CA SER A 82 7.45 9.55 -12.27
C SER A 82 8.80 10.27 -12.16
N ALA A 83 8.79 11.58 -11.91
CA ALA A 83 10.01 12.39 -11.92
C ALA A 83 10.85 12.19 -10.65
N THR A 84 12.10 11.80 -10.83
CA THR A 84 13.13 11.76 -9.79
C THR A 84 13.52 13.16 -9.32
N ALA A 85 14.16 13.27 -8.16
CA ALA A 85 14.61 14.56 -7.64
C ALA A 85 15.59 15.27 -8.61
N GLU A 86 16.45 14.51 -9.30
CA GLU A 86 17.38 15.06 -10.29
C GLU A 86 16.65 15.59 -11.54
N GLU A 87 15.65 14.85 -12.02
CA GLU A 87 14.81 15.29 -13.15
C GLU A 87 13.99 16.52 -12.77
N GLN A 88 13.44 16.58 -11.55
CA GLN A 88 12.72 17.75 -11.05
C GLN A 88 13.60 19.00 -11.05
N THR A 89 14.85 18.89 -10.59
CA THR A 89 15.81 20.01 -10.64
C THR A 89 16.12 20.43 -12.07
N LYS A 90 16.44 19.47 -12.96
CA LYS A 90 16.73 19.76 -14.38
C LYS A 90 15.55 20.42 -15.09
N MET A 91 14.32 19.96 -14.83
CA MET A 91 13.12 20.54 -15.40
C MET A 91 12.86 21.96 -14.87
N ALA A 92 13.11 22.21 -13.58
CA ALA A 92 13.01 23.55 -13.00
C ALA A 92 14.05 24.50 -13.63
N GLU A 93 15.29 24.06 -13.77
CA GLU A 93 16.37 24.84 -14.40
C GLU A 93 16.03 25.16 -15.86
N PHE A 94 15.47 24.20 -16.60
CA PHE A 94 15.03 24.40 -17.97
C PHE A 94 13.99 25.52 -18.12
N VAL A 95 13.08 25.67 -17.16
CA VAL A 95 12.10 26.77 -17.13
C VAL A 95 12.62 28.03 -16.43
N GLY A 96 13.91 28.10 -16.07
CA GLY A 96 14.58 29.29 -15.53
C GLY A 96 14.57 29.41 -14.00
N PHE A 97 14.26 28.33 -13.27
CA PHE A 97 14.16 28.32 -11.82
C PHE A 97 15.22 27.41 -11.19
N SER A 98 15.80 27.80 -10.05
CA SER A 98 16.85 27.02 -9.39
C SER A 98 16.34 25.76 -8.68
N SER A 99 15.04 25.69 -8.38
CA SER A 99 14.41 24.57 -7.70
C SER A 99 12.91 24.51 -7.93
N LEU A 100 12.31 23.35 -7.67
CA LEU A 100 10.85 23.18 -7.70
C LEU A 100 10.14 24.14 -6.72
N ASP A 101 10.73 24.38 -5.54
CA ASP A 101 10.17 25.32 -4.57
C ASP A 101 10.13 26.75 -5.12
N SER A 102 11.18 27.19 -5.82
CA SER A 102 11.20 28.52 -6.44
C SER A 102 10.17 28.68 -7.57
N LEU A 103 9.92 27.61 -8.33
CA LEU A 103 8.86 27.57 -9.34
C LEU A 103 7.46 27.68 -8.70
N ILE A 104 7.22 26.96 -7.59
CA ILE A 104 5.95 27.03 -6.85
C ILE A 104 5.71 28.44 -6.28
N ASP A 105 6.75 29.05 -5.71
CA ASP A 105 6.70 30.41 -5.14
C ASP A 105 6.33 31.48 -6.18
N ALA A 106 6.79 31.31 -7.42
CA ALA A 106 6.46 32.21 -8.52
C ALA A 106 5.07 31.95 -9.13
N THR A 107 4.55 30.71 -9.02
CA THR A 107 3.27 30.30 -9.64
C THR A 107 2.07 30.58 -8.75
N VAL A 108 2.16 30.28 -7.46
CA VAL A 108 1.02 30.37 -6.52
C VAL A 108 1.22 31.54 -5.55
N PRO A 109 0.33 32.55 -5.56
CA PRO A 109 0.42 33.67 -4.65
C PRO A 109 0.43 33.24 -3.18
N LYS A 110 1.37 33.80 -2.39
CA LYS A 110 1.52 33.48 -0.96
C LYS A 110 0.25 33.74 -0.14
N SER A 111 -0.60 34.67 -0.56
CA SER A 111 -1.84 35.03 0.14
C SER A 111 -2.89 33.92 0.15
N ILE A 112 -2.89 33.02 -0.85
CA ILE A 112 -3.83 31.90 -0.95
C ILE A 112 -3.18 30.54 -0.65
N ARG A 113 -1.87 30.53 -0.37
CA ARG A 113 -1.13 29.30 -0.11
C ARG A 113 -1.39 28.83 1.32
N ILE A 114 -1.82 27.59 1.45
CA ILE A 114 -1.96 26.94 2.76
C ILE A 114 -0.55 26.79 3.36
N GLY A 115 -0.42 27.07 4.67
CA GLY A 115 0.82 26.83 5.41
C GLY A 115 1.18 25.34 5.47
N LYS A 116 2.17 24.96 6.29
CA LYS A 116 2.47 23.54 6.50
C LYS A 116 1.22 22.81 7.02
N MET A 117 0.67 21.94 6.18
CA MET A 117 -0.47 21.11 6.52
C MET A 117 -0.03 20.11 7.58
N LYS A 118 -0.59 20.21 8.79
CA LYS A 118 -0.49 19.17 9.82
C LYS A 118 -1.65 18.22 9.54
N LEU A 119 -1.37 17.04 8.98
CA LEU A 119 -2.42 16.05 8.88
C LEU A 119 -2.65 15.47 10.31
N PRO A 120 -3.87 15.08 10.69
CA PRO A 120 -4.07 14.37 11.95
C PRO A 120 -3.40 12.97 11.87
N GLN A 121 -3.32 12.25 13.00
CA GLN A 121 -2.78 10.90 13.35
C GLN A 121 -2.28 9.92 12.25
N PHE A 122 -2.72 10.03 11.00
CA PHE A 122 -2.18 9.43 9.78
C PHE A 122 -1.11 10.30 9.07
N ASP A 123 -0.30 11.04 9.83
CA ASP A 123 0.75 11.94 9.30
C ASP A 123 1.80 11.21 8.44
N GLN A 124 2.01 9.92 8.70
CA GLN A 124 2.85 9.07 7.87
C GLN A 124 1.96 8.25 6.94
N GLY A 125 2.09 8.49 5.63
CA GLY A 125 1.40 7.70 4.62
C GLY A 125 1.73 6.21 4.77
N LEU A 126 0.71 5.37 4.66
CA LEU A 126 0.90 3.92 4.64
C LEU A 126 1.71 3.53 3.40
N THR A 127 2.50 2.47 3.53
CA THR A 127 3.05 1.81 2.34
C THR A 127 1.93 1.16 1.54
N GLU A 128 2.20 0.77 0.28
CA GLU A 128 1.17 0.12 -0.53
C GLU A 128 0.68 -1.18 0.11
N SER A 129 1.58 -1.99 0.66
CA SER A 129 1.23 -3.25 1.32
C SER A 129 0.39 -3.01 2.57
N GLN A 130 0.77 -2.03 3.39
CA GLN A 130 0.02 -1.63 4.58
C GLN A 130 -1.36 -1.10 4.23
N MET A 131 -1.47 -0.35 3.13
CA MET A 131 -2.75 0.20 2.67
C MET A 131 -3.73 -0.90 2.25
N ILE A 132 -3.25 -1.93 1.56
CA ILE A 132 -4.07 -3.09 1.18
C ILE A 132 -4.57 -3.83 2.43
N ASP A 133 -3.68 -4.14 3.37
CA ASP A 133 -4.04 -4.83 4.63
C ASP A 133 -5.03 -4.03 5.48
N HIS A 134 -4.80 -2.72 5.58
CA HIS A 134 -5.72 -1.80 6.25
C HIS A 134 -7.11 -1.81 5.60
N MET A 135 -7.17 -1.74 4.27
CA MET A 135 -8.44 -1.79 3.53
C MET A 135 -9.15 -3.14 3.67
N GLN A 136 -8.42 -4.25 3.69
CA GLN A 136 -8.99 -5.58 3.95
C GLN A 136 -9.58 -5.65 5.36
N THR A 137 -8.87 -5.13 6.36
CA THR A 137 -9.34 -5.06 7.75
C THR A 137 -10.62 -4.23 7.89
N LEU A 138 -10.71 -3.10 7.17
CA LEU A 138 -11.93 -2.29 7.14
C LEU A 138 -13.07 -3.01 6.42
N ALA A 139 -12.81 -3.62 5.26
CA ALA A 139 -13.81 -4.37 4.49
C ALA A 139 -14.40 -5.54 5.29
N ALA A 140 -13.60 -6.22 6.12
CA ALA A 140 -14.04 -7.32 6.97
C ALA A 140 -15.11 -6.93 8.02
N LYS A 141 -15.26 -5.64 8.31
CA LYS A 141 -16.32 -5.14 9.22
C LYS A 141 -17.70 -5.13 8.56
N ASN A 142 -17.76 -5.16 7.22
CA ASN A 142 -19.02 -5.16 6.47
C ASN A 142 -19.75 -6.50 6.61
N ARG A 143 -21.09 -6.46 6.63
CA ARG A 143 -21.94 -7.65 6.63
C ARG A 143 -22.66 -7.77 5.30
N VAL A 144 -22.32 -8.80 4.52
CA VAL A 144 -22.94 -9.08 3.23
C VAL A 144 -24.23 -9.89 3.46
N PHE A 145 -25.38 -9.29 3.17
CA PHE A 145 -26.69 -9.93 3.28
C PHE A 145 -27.29 -10.20 1.89
N LYS A 146 -28.22 -11.15 1.82
CA LYS A 146 -29.16 -11.24 0.69
C LYS A 146 -30.19 -10.10 0.84
N SER A 147 -29.91 -8.98 0.19
CA SER A 147 -30.74 -7.78 0.29
C SER A 147 -31.87 -7.80 -0.74
N PHE A 148 -33.12 -7.83 -0.27
CA PHE A 148 -34.34 -7.71 -1.08
C PHE A 148 -35.08 -6.39 -0.80
N ILE A 149 -34.33 -5.34 -0.42
CA ILE A 149 -34.90 -4.02 -0.11
C ILE A 149 -35.49 -3.36 -1.37
N GLY A 150 -34.87 -3.57 -2.53
CA GLY A 150 -35.27 -2.95 -3.79
C GLY A 150 -34.85 -1.48 -3.86
N MET A 151 -35.78 -0.60 -4.24
CA MET A 151 -35.55 0.86 -4.35
C MET A 151 -34.46 1.25 -5.36
N GLY A 152 -34.39 0.55 -6.51
CA GLY A 152 -33.47 0.88 -7.60
C GLY A 152 -32.15 0.10 -7.59
N TYR A 153 -31.86 -0.69 -6.55
CA TYR A 153 -30.70 -1.58 -6.51
C TYR A 153 -31.14 -3.04 -6.36
N TYR A 154 -30.70 -3.87 -7.31
CA TYR A 154 -31.00 -5.29 -7.36
C TYR A 154 -29.70 -6.06 -7.51
N ASN A 155 -29.52 -7.10 -6.70
CA ASN A 155 -28.32 -7.92 -6.81
C ASN A 155 -28.31 -8.67 -8.16
N THR A 156 -27.13 -8.87 -8.73
CA THR A 156 -26.96 -9.57 -10.00
C THR A 156 -25.72 -10.46 -9.98
N PHE A 157 -25.71 -11.47 -10.84
CA PHE A 157 -24.50 -12.23 -11.10
C PHE A 157 -23.68 -11.49 -12.15
N VAL A 158 -22.53 -10.95 -11.75
CA VAL A 158 -21.58 -10.33 -12.68
C VAL A 158 -20.77 -11.45 -13.34
N PRO A 159 -20.84 -11.64 -14.67
CA PRO A 159 -20.05 -12.66 -15.36
C PRO A 159 -18.56 -12.43 -15.11
N SER A 160 -17.84 -13.48 -14.70
CA SER A 160 -16.42 -13.38 -14.34
C SER A 160 -15.54 -12.91 -15.51
N VAL A 161 -15.93 -13.25 -16.75
CA VAL A 161 -15.24 -12.80 -17.96
C VAL A 161 -15.31 -11.27 -18.14
N ILE A 162 -16.42 -10.64 -17.74
CA ILE A 162 -16.59 -9.18 -17.80
C ILE A 162 -15.81 -8.54 -16.64
N LEU A 163 -15.94 -9.08 -15.42
CA LEU A 163 -15.22 -8.58 -14.25
C LEU A 163 -13.71 -8.55 -14.51
N ARG A 164 -13.15 -9.67 -15.00
CA ARG A 164 -11.71 -9.81 -15.17
C ARG A 164 -11.15 -9.02 -16.36
N ASN A 165 -11.84 -9.04 -17.51
CA ASN A 165 -11.28 -8.52 -18.76
C ASN A 165 -11.69 -7.08 -19.10
N ILE A 166 -12.70 -6.54 -18.42
CA ILE A 166 -13.18 -5.16 -18.61
C ILE A 166 -12.97 -4.37 -17.31
N MET A 167 -13.64 -4.74 -16.21
CA MET A 167 -13.61 -3.95 -14.96
C MET A 167 -12.23 -3.89 -14.30
N GLU A 168 -11.48 -4.99 -14.32
CA GLU A 168 -10.13 -5.09 -13.73
C GLU A 168 -9.00 -4.81 -14.75
N ASN A 169 -9.34 -4.43 -15.98
CA ASN A 169 -8.35 -4.19 -17.05
C ASN A 169 -8.10 -2.69 -17.28
N PRO A 170 -6.88 -2.18 -17.00
CA PRO A 170 -6.57 -0.76 -17.20
C PRO A 170 -6.75 -0.30 -18.65
N GLY A 171 -6.65 -1.20 -19.63
CA GLY A 171 -6.93 -0.90 -21.03
C GLY A 171 -8.40 -0.58 -21.34
N TRP A 172 -9.30 -0.68 -20.36
CA TRP A 172 -10.72 -0.30 -20.47
C TRP A 172 -11.12 0.90 -19.59
N TYR A 173 -10.48 1.09 -18.43
CA TYR A 173 -10.89 2.14 -17.47
C TYR A 173 -9.93 3.32 -17.33
N THR A 174 -8.76 3.31 -17.99
CA THR A 174 -7.81 4.44 -17.88
C THR A 174 -8.03 5.51 -18.94
N GLN A 175 -8.64 5.15 -20.06
CA GLN A 175 -9.04 6.09 -21.11
C GLN A 175 -10.16 7.02 -20.66
N TYR A 176 -10.18 8.22 -21.23
CA TYR A 176 -11.21 9.22 -20.99
C TYR A 176 -12.21 9.30 -22.16
N THR A 177 -13.02 10.35 -22.19
CA THR A 177 -13.98 10.66 -23.25
C THR A 177 -13.35 10.47 -24.65
N PRO A 178 -14.01 9.77 -25.57
CA PRO A 178 -13.49 9.47 -26.92
C PRO A 178 -13.52 10.69 -27.85
N TYR A 179 -12.72 11.72 -27.54
CA TYR A 179 -12.57 12.90 -28.40
C TYR A 179 -11.87 12.58 -29.73
N GLN A 180 -10.97 11.58 -29.73
CA GLN A 180 -10.29 11.08 -30.94
C GLN A 180 -10.91 9.73 -31.33
N ALA A 181 -11.82 9.74 -32.31
CA ALA A 181 -12.64 8.58 -32.66
C ALA A 181 -11.81 7.44 -33.29
N GLU A 182 -10.78 7.77 -34.08
CA GLU A 182 -9.96 6.82 -34.84
C GLU A 182 -9.23 5.81 -33.93
N ILE A 183 -8.89 6.23 -32.70
CA ILE A 183 -8.21 5.40 -31.69
C ILE A 183 -9.15 4.98 -30.55
N ALA A 184 -10.47 5.15 -30.73
CA ALA A 184 -11.47 4.91 -29.69
C ALA A 184 -12.63 4.01 -30.12
N GLN A 185 -12.61 3.46 -31.34
CA GLN A 185 -13.71 2.69 -31.92
C GLN A 185 -14.23 1.58 -30.99
N GLY A 186 -13.33 0.84 -30.33
CA GLY A 186 -13.75 -0.27 -29.46
C GLY A 186 -14.70 0.13 -28.32
N ARG A 187 -14.57 1.33 -27.73
CA ARG A 187 -15.51 1.80 -26.69
C ARG A 187 -16.67 2.63 -27.24
N LEU A 188 -16.57 3.10 -28.49
CA LEU A 188 -17.68 3.77 -29.19
C LEU A 188 -18.71 2.75 -29.69
N GLU A 189 -18.28 1.52 -29.97
CA GLU A 189 -19.14 0.41 -30.36
C GLU A 189 -19.83 -0.29 -29.17
N SER A 190 -19.16 -0.32 -28.01
CA SER A 190 -19.51 -1.13 -26.82
C SER A 190 -20.91 -0.91 -26.25
#